data_AF-A0AAV7U6D0-F1
#
_entry.id   AF-A0AAV7U6D0-F1
#
_cell.length_a   1.000
_cell.length_b   1.000
_cell.length_c   1.000
_cell.angle_alpha   90.00
_cell.angle_beta   90.00
_cell.angle_gamma   90.00
#
_symmetry.space_group_name_H-M   'P 1'
#
loop_
_entity.id
_entity.type
_entity.pdbx_description
1 polymer ?
#
loop_
_entity_poly.entity_id
_entity_poly.type
_entity_poly.pdbx_seq_one_letter_code
_entity_poly.pdbx_strand_id
1 'polypeptide(L)'
;MLNEDCTNENILNDDCTNESTLREDCTDEITLREDCTNESTLKEDCTDESTLSGECTIESTLSGECTNESTLSEDCTNGSTRDMDCTDGSTLSEDCTNESTLSEDCTNESTLRQD
;
A
#
# COMPACT_ATOMS: atom_id res chain seq x y z
N MET A 1 9.97 2.83 11.55
CA MET A 1 10.00 4.01 10.66
C MET A 1 11.27 3.99 9.83
N LEU A 2 11.13 3.46 8.62
CA LEU A 2 12.10 3.56 7.53
C LEU A 2 11.51 4.52 6.50
N ASN A 3 12.32 5.46 6.01
CA ASN A 3 11.92 6.41 4.99
C ASN A 3 12.97 6.38 3.87
N GLU A 4 12.54 6.14 2.64
CA GLU A 4 13.42 6.13 1.47
C GLU A 4 12.89 7.05 0.37
N ASP A 5 13.82 7.69 -0.35
CA ASP A 5 13.52 8.48 -1.54
C ASP A 5 14.23 7.80 -2.73
N CYS A 6 13.50 7.48 -3.78
CA CYS A 6 14.07 6.84 -4.96
C CYS A 6 13.80 7.63 -6.25
N THR A 7 14.73 7.53 -7.21
CA THR A 7 14.65 8.24 -8.50
C THR A 7 14.57 7.30 -9.69
N ASN A 8 14.60 6.00 -9.45
CA ASN A 8 14.51 4.91 -10.43
C ASN A 8 13.87 3.70 -9.73
N GLU A 9 13.67 2.60 -10.44
CA GLU A 9 13.23 1.30 -9.92
C GLU A 9 13.82 0.95 -8.53
N ASN A 10 12.93 0.76 -7.55
CA ASN A 10 13.28 0.25 -6.23
C ASN A 10 12.37 -0.91 -5.81
N ILE A 11 12.95 -1.85 -5.07
CA ILE A 11 12.21 -2.95 -4.44
C ILE A 11 12.60 -3.00 -2.97
N LEU A 12 11.63 -2.78 -2.10
CA LEU A 12 11.80 -2.84 -0.67
C LEU A 12 10.92 -3.92 -0.05
N ASN A 13 11.49 -4.68 0.89
CA ASN A 13 10.78 -5.70 1.65
C ASN A 13 11.13 -5.53 3.12
N ASP A 14 10.13 -5.45 4.00
CA ASP A 14 10.32 -5.40 5.45
C ASP A 14 9.49 -6.47 6.17
N ASP A 15 10.10 -7.09 7.18
CA ASP A 15 9.48 -8.11 8.02
C ASP A 15 9.53 -7.67 9.49
N CYS A 16 8.37 -7.54 10.13
CA CYS A 16 8.26 -7.09 11.52
C CYS A 16 7.41 -7.99 12.41
N THR A 17 7.77 -8.02 13.69
CA THR A 17 6.99 -8.76 14.70
C THR A 17 6.11 -7.84 15.56
N ASN A 18 6.38 -6.54 15.56
CA ASN A 18 5.70 -5.57 16.42
C ASN A 18 5.14 -4.43 15.56
N GLU A 19 5.53 -3.21 15.87
CA GLU A 19 5.12 -2.01 15.15
C GLU A 19 6.18 -1.65 14.10
N SER A 20 5.76 -1.45 12.87
CA SER A 20 6.58 -0.92 11.78
C SER A 20 5.89 0.26 11.13
N THR A 21 6.72 1.05 10.45
CA THR A 21 6.22 2.11 9.59
C THR A 21 7.23 2.25 8.48
N LEU A 22 6.75 2.26 7.26
CA LEU A 22 7.57 2.40 6.08
C LEU A 22 6.94 3.44 5.15
N ARG A 23 7.76 4.41 4.76
CA ARG A 23 7.39 5.46 3.82
C ARG A 23 8.37 5.46 2.66
N GLU A 24 7.87 5.51 1.44
CA GLU A 24 8.71 5.64 0.26
C GLU A 24 8.15 6.67 -0.72
N ASP A 25 9.00 7.60 -1.16
CA ASP A 25 8.66 8.62 -2.14
C ASP A 25 9.52 8.38 -3.40
N CYS A 26 8.89 8.09 -4.55
CA CYS A 26 9.56 7.66 -5.77
C CYS A 26 9.11 8.39 -7.04
N THR A 27 10.00 8.48 -8.03
CA THR A 27 9.67 9.14 -9.32
C THR A 27 9.25 8.15 -10.40
N ASP A 28 9.89 6.98 -10.46
CA ASP A 28 9.67 6.00 -11.53
C ASP A 28 8.83 4.81 -11.01
N GLU A 29 9.40 3.60 -11.02
CA GLU A 29 8.72 2.37 -10.60
C GLU A 29 9.13 1.95 -9.18
N ILE A 30 8.17 1.50 -8.39
CA ILE A 30 8.42 0.98 -7.04
C ILE A 30 7.61 -0.28 -6.77
N THR A 31 8.25 -1.25 -6.11
CA THR A 31 7.55 -2.36 -5.46
C THR A 31 7.91 -2.41 -3.99
N LEU A 32 6.90 -2.35 -3.14
CA LEU A 32 7.11 -2.36 -1.70
C LEU A 32 6.21 -3.41 -1.03
N ARG A 33 6.84 -4.25 -0.21
CA ARG A 33 6.18 -5.35 0.50
C ARG A 33 6.47 -5.27 1.99
N GLU A 34 5.44 -5.41 2.82
CA GLU A 34 5.58 -5.43 4.27
C GLU A 34 4.78 -6.58 4.88
N ASP A 35 5.45 -7.45 5.64
CA ASP A 35 4.82 -8.55 6.37
C ASP A 35 4.97 -8.30 7.88
N CYS A 36 3.86 -8.14 8.60
CA CYS A 36 3.86 -7.86 10.03
C CYS A 36 2.94 -8.75 10.88
N THR A 37 3.35 -9.01 12.12
CA THR A 37 2.49 -9.73 13.08
C THR A 37 1.53 -8.80 13.81
N ASN A 38 1.93 -7.59 14.20
CA ASN A 38 1.09 -6.73 15.04
C ASN A 38 0.55 -5.52 14.27
N GLU A 39 1.29 -4.42 14.23
CA GLU A 39 0.83 -3.17 13.64
C GLU A 39 1.79 -2.73 12.54
N SER A 40 1.27 -2.46 11.35
CA SER A 40 2.06 -1.90 10.26
C SER A 40 1.41 -0.67 9.65
N THR A 41 2.24 0.21 9.11
CA THR A 41 1.77 1.37 8.36
C THR A 41 2.70 1.58 7.18
N LEU A 42 2.13 1.49 5.99
CA LEU A 42 2.84 1.56 4.75
C LEU A 42 2.29 2.73 3.93
N LYS A 43 3.19 3.63 3.54
CA LYS A 43 2.85 4.84 2.80
C LYS A 43 3.75 5.00 1.60
N GLU A 44 3.15 5.36 0.48
CA GLU A 44 3.88 5.45 -0.77
C GLU A 44 3.36 6.62 -1.62
N ASP A 45 4.28 7.44 -2.12
CA ASP A 45 4.01 8.51 -3.06
C ASP A 45 4.84 8.26 -4.34
N CYS A 46 4.20 7.99 -5.49
CA CYS A 46 4.90 7.81 -6.76
C CYS A 46 4.38 8.68 -7.91
N THR A 47 5.24 8.95 -8.90
CA THR A 47 4.79 9.62 -10.13
C THR A 47 4.39 8.60 -11.20
N ASP A 48 5.20 7.59 -11.46
CA ASP A 48 4.92 6.64 -12.54
C ASP A 48 4.16 5.39 -12.10
N GLU A 49 4.85 4.31 -11.76
CA GLU A 49 4.20 3.02 -11.46
C GLU A 49 4.50 2.57 -10.03
N SER A 50 3.49 2.05 -9.35
CA SER A 50 3.72 1.42 -8.05
C SER A 50 2.95 0.15 -7.81
N THR A 51 3.57 -0.72 -7.01
CA THR A 51 2.94 -1.88 -6.42
C THR A 51 3.26 -1.95 -4.95
N LEU A 52 2.22 -2.00 -4.13
CA LEU A 52 2.36 -1.97 -2.69
C LEU A 52 1.51 -3.08 -2.05
N SER A 53 2.17 -3.96 -1.30
CA SER A 53 1.58 -5.18 -0.77
C SER A 53 1.82 -5.28 0.74
N GLY A 54 0.77 -5.48 1.52
CA GLY A 54 0.86 -5.70 2.98
C GLY A 54 0.25 -7.03 3.41
N GLU A 55 0.91 -7.74 4.32
CA GLU A 55 0.29 -8.85 5.08
C GLU A 55 0.37 -8.54 6.58
N CYS A 56 -0.77 -8.50 7.27
CA CYS A 56 -0.80 -8.25 8.71
C CYS A 56 -1.74 -9.17 9.50
N THR A 57 -1.33 -9.60 10.69
CA THR A 57 -2.24 -10.38 11.55
C THR A 57 -3.17 -9.50 12.39
N ILE A 58 -2.74 -8.35 12.91
CA ILE A 58 -3.61 -7.52 13.75
C ILE A 58 -4.12 -6.31 12.98
N GLU A 59 -3.36 -5.22 12.92
CA GLU A 59 -3.79 -3.99 12.26
C GLU A 59 -2.80 -3.57 11.20
N SER A 60 -3.30 -3.16 10.04
CA SER A 60 -2.49 -2.55 9.01
C SER A 60 -3.16 -1.31 8.44
N THR A 61 -2.32 -0.38 8.00
CA THR A 61 -2.76 0.80 7.27
C THR A 61 -1.92 0.95 6.03
N LEU A 62 -2.59 1.04 4.89
CA LEU A 62 -1.97 1.10 3.58
C LEU A 62 -2.44 2.34 2.83
N SER A 63 -1.52 3.20 2.43
CA SER A 63 -1.86 4.46 1.76
C SER A 63 -0.96 4.68 0.55
N GLY A 64 -1.56 4.94 -0.60
CA GLY A 64 -0.82 5.24 -1.83
C GLY A 64 -1.32 6.51 -2.52
N GLU A 65 -0.41 7.35 -2.98
CA GLU A 65 -0.69 8.44 -3.93
C GLU A 65 0.13 8.19 -5.21
N CYS A 66 -0.54 8.07 -6.36
CA CYS A 66 0.17 7.95 -7.64
C CYS A 66 -0.33 8.92 -8.73
N THR A 67 0.55 9.31 -9.64
CA THR A 67 0.09 10.03 -10.84
C THR A 67 -0.36 9.06 -11.92
N ASN A 68 0.45 8.07 -12.31
CA ASN A 68 0.03 7.16 -13.38
C ASN A 68 -0.70 5.92 -12.85
N GLU A 69 -0.01 4.80 -12.67
CA GLU A 69 -0.62 3.50 -12.37
C GLU A 69 -0.20 3.02 -10.99
N SER A 70 -1.15 2.54 -10.20
CA SER A 70 -0.87 1.94 -8.90
C SER A 70 -1.63 0.65 -8.69
N THR A 71 -0.97 -0.29 -8.02
CA THR A 71 -1.61 -1.47 -7.48
C THR A 71 -1.32 -1.53 -6.00
N LEU A 72 -2.37 -1.63 -5.22
CA LEU A 72 -2.29 -1.81 -3.79
C LEU A 72 -2.87 -3.22 -3.54
N SER A 73 -2.34 -3.98 -2.57
CA SER A 73 -2.91 -5.27 -2.13
C SER A 73 -2.66 -5.49 -0.65
N GLU A 74 -3.64 -6.04 0.07
CA GLU A 74 -3.52 -6.20 1.52
C GLU A 74 -4.33 -7.37 2.03
N ASP A 75 -3.67 -8.20 2.83
CA ASP A 75 -4.30 -9.32 3.52
C ASP A 75 -4.20 -9.09 5.03
N CYS A 76 -5.34 -9.14 5.72
CA CYS A 76 -5.35 -9.07 7.18
C CYS A 76 -6.30 -10.03 7.90
N THR A 77 -6.00 -10.28 9.17
CA THR A 77 -6.92 -11.05 10.03
C THR A 77 -7.85 -10.14 10.84
N ASN A 78 -7.36 -9.05 11.45
CA ASN A 78 -8.16 -8.34 12.46
C ASN A 78 -8.64 -6.95 12.03
N GLY A 79 -7.81 -6.17 11.33
CA GLY A 79 -8.16 -4.82 10.91
C GLY A 79 -7.26 -4.28 9.80
N SER A 80 -7.87 -3.65 8.79
CA SER A 80 -7.17 -2.87 7.77
C SER A 80 -7.84 -1.53 7.52
N THR A 81 -7.00 -0.55 7.20
CA THR A 81 -7.43 0.72 6.64
C THR A 81 -6.65 1.01 5.39
N ARG A 82 -7.36 1.40 4.35
CA ARG A 82 -6.71 1.60 3.08
C ARG A 82 -7.27 2.75 2.28
N ASP A 83 -6.33 3.52 1.75
CA ASP A 83 -6.61 4.74 1.00
C ASP A 83 -5.72 4.82 -0.23
N MET A 84 -6.30 5.23 -1.35
CA MET A 84 -5.60 5.34 -2.63
C MET A 84 -6.11 6.52 -3.42
N ASP A 85 -5.20 7.45 -3.71
CA ASP A 85 -5.45 8.58 -4.61
C ASP A 85 -4.65 8.39 -5.90
N CYS A 86 -5.30 8.50 -7.06
CA CYS A 86 -4.62 8.39 -8.35
C CYS A 86 -5.13 9.31 -9.45
N THR A 87 -4.30 9.57 -10.47
CA THR A 87 -4.74 10.29 -11.68
C THR A 87 -5.13 9.34 -12.82
N ASP A 88 -4.23 8.46 -13.29
CA ASP A 88 -4.49 7.65 -14.49
C ASP A 88 -5.06 6.24 -14.23
N GLY A 89 -4.65 5.55 -13.17
CA GLY A 89 -5.10 4.19 -12.92
C GLY A 89 -4.78 3.63 -11.53
N SER A 90 -5.74 2.92 -10.95
CA SER A 90 -5.55 2.16 -9.71
C SER A 90 -6.19 0.78 -9.74
N THR A 91 -5.55 -0.15 -9.03
CA THR A 91 -6.17 -1.40 -8.59
C THR A 91 -6.03 -1.53 -7.08
N LEU A 92 -7.17 -1.69 -6.43
CA LEU A 92 -7.31 -1.76 -4.99
C LEU A 92 -7.94 -3.11 -4.61
N SER A 93 -7.15 -4.00 -4.00
CA SER A 93 -7.59 -5.32 -3.50
C SER A 93 -7.33 -5.50 -2.01
N GLU A 94 -8.32 -6.02 -1.30
CA GLU A 94 -8.27 -6.25 0.15
C GLU A 94 -8.95 -7.57 0.53
N ASP A 95 -8.26 -8.39 1.33
CA ASP A 95 -8.81 -9.59 1.98
C ASP A 95 -8.66 -9.43 3.50
N CYS A 96 -9.73 -9.03 4.21
CA CYS A 96 -9.69 -8.97 5.67
C CYS A 96 -10.79 -9.78 6.34
N THR A 97 -10.42 -10.57 7.35
CA THR A 97 -11.37 -11.49 7.99
C THR A 97 -12.38 -10.79 8.91
N ASN A 98 -12.00 -9.68 9.55
CA ASN A 98 -12.80 -9.04 10.59
C ASN A 98 -13.31 -7.65 10.19
N GLU A 99 -12.47 -6.62 10.24
CA GLU A 99 -12.88 -5.23 9.98
C GLU A 99 -11.98 -4.61 8.91
N SER A 100 -12.58 -3.89 7.98
CA SER A 100 -11.87 -3.23 6.88
C SER A 100 -12.48 -1.88 6.55
N THR A 101 -11.62 -0.95 6.14
CA THR A 101 -12.05 0.34 5.57
C THR A 101 -11.27 0.61 4.31
N LEU A 102 -12.00 0.96 3.26
CA LEU A 102 -11.47 1.08 1.91
C LEU A 102 -11.93 2.38 1.26
N SER A 103 -10.98 3.15 0.76
CA SER A 103 -11.17 4.44 0.10
C SER A 103 -10.32 4.49 -1.16
N GLU A 104 -10.92 5.01 -2.23
CA GLU A 104 -10.29 5.13 -3.55
C GLU A 104 -10.81 6.40 -4.22
N ASP A 105 -9.91 7.31 -4.60
CA ASP A 105 -10.22 8.49 -5.42
C ASP A 105 -9.31 8.53 -6.65
N CYS A 106 -9.90 8.19 -7.80
CA CYS A 106 -9.18 8.10 -9.06
C CYS A 106 -9.89 8.83 -10.18
N THR A 107 -9.13 9.61 -10.94
CA THR A 107 -9.70 10.47 -11.98
C THR A 107 -10.11 9.70 -13.23
N ASN A 108 -9.30 8.72 -13.66
CA ASN A 108 -9.49 8.03 -14.94
C ASN A 108 -10.01 6.59 -14.78
N GLU A 109 -9.17 5.63 -14.40
CA GLU A 109 -9.57 4.22 -14.23
C GLU A 109 -9.33 3.72 -12.81
N SER A 110 -10.26 2.91 -12.29
CA SER A 110 -10.13 2.28 -10.98
C SER A 110 -10.78 0.90 -10.93
N THR A 111 -10.17 -0.01 -10.17
CA THR A 111 -10.71 -1.34 -9.90
C THR A 111 -10.65 -1.65 -8.42
N LEU A 112 -11.82 -1.84 -7.81
CA LEU A 112 -11.96 -2.16 -6.39
C LEU A 112 -12.38 -3.61 -6.15
N ARG A 113 -11.71 -4.31 -5.24
CA ARG A 113 -12.06 -5.64 -4.75
C ARG A 113 -11.90 -5.74 -3.24
N GLN A 114 -12.88 -6.36 -2.60
CA GLN A 114 -12.92 -6.62 -1.17
C GLN A 114 -13.61 -7.96 -0.95
N ASP A 115 -12.93 -8.93 -0.34
CA ASP A 115 -13.48 -10.26 -0.02
C ASP A 115 -13.77 -10.46 1.48
#